data_AF-A0A1F6QQR9-F1
#
_entry.id   AF-A0A1F6QQR9-F1
#
_cell.length_a   1.000
_cell.length_b   1.000
_cell.length_c   1.000
_cell.angle_alpha   90.00
_cell.angle_beta   90.00
_cell.angle_gamma   90.00
#
_symmetry.space_group_name_H-M   'P 1'
#
loop_
_entity.id
_entity.type
_entity.pdbx_description
1 polymer ?
#
loop_
_entity_poly.entity_id
_entity_poly.type
_entity_poly.pdbx_seq_one_letter_code
_entity_poly.pdbx_strand_id
1 'polypeptide(L)'
;MKINDEQKVSVLMQALEERYRSIHAIRERVQTVSIWILGILLGTSGWLFQSNIRFDMWYQKLFLIVLLFILWGTLRWFYFNDLQKGFNTQRQVAATVEDLLGLFNKNVYGSVEPIYPKEWKSSGEKGSEGKFFDNTYNLIVVGFGVLSLVIVFLK
;
A
#
# COMPACT_ATOMS: atom_id res chain seq x y z
N MET A 1 18.39 32.05 17.00
CA MET A 1 17.84 32.67 15.78
C MET A 1 16.32 32.58 15.88
N LYS A 2 15.60 33.70 16.01
CA LYS A 2 14.12 33.68 16.09
C LYS A 2 13.58 33.58 14.66
N ILE A 3 12.91 32.47 14.35
CA ILE A 3 12.27 32.26 13.05
C ILE A 3 11.03 33.15 13.01
N ASN A 4 10.89 33.96 11.94
CA ASN A 4 9.72 34.80 11.70
C ASN A 4 8.49 33.93 11.38
N ASP A 5 7.28 34.41 11.67
CA ASP A 5 6.06 33.62 11.48
C ASP A 5 5.82 33.24 10.00
N GLU A 6 6.17 34.11 9.05
CA GLU A 6 6.14 33.78 7.61
C GLU A 6 7.11 32.64 7.25
N GLN A 7 8.28 32.60 7.89
CA GLN A 7 9.25 31.53 7.69
C GLN A 7 8.75 30.21 8.28
N LYS A 8 8.03 30.25 9.41
CA LYS A 8 7.40 29.04 9.98
C LYS A 8 6.35 28.46 9.05
N VAL A 9 5.50 29.30 8.47
CA VAL A 9 4.47 28.86 7.51
C VAL A 9 5.12 28.23 6.27
N SER A 10 6.16 28.88 5.72
CA SER A 10 6.92 28.33 4.58
C SER A 10 7.51 26.94 4.90
N VAL A 11 8.13 26.78 6.08
CA VAL A 11 8.66 25.48 6.52
C VAL A 11 7.56 24.43 6.67
N LEU A 12 6.40 24.79 7.22
CA LEU A 12 5.27 23.86 7.34
C LEU A 12 4.71 23.44 5.98
N MET A 13 4.57 24.38 5.05
CA MET A 13 4.13 24.10 3.68
C MET A 13 5.10 23.18 2.94
N GLN A 14 6.40 23.46 3.04
CA GLN A 14 7.43 22.61 2.45
C GLN A 14 7.43 21.20 3.07
N ALA A 15 7.28 21.10 4.39
CA ALA A 15 7.16 19.82 5.07
C ALA A 15 5.91 19.05 4.61
N LEU A 16 4.77 19.72 4.47
CA LEU A 16 3.51 19.11 4.00
C LEU A 16 3.67 18.56 2.58
N GLU A 17 4.25 19.35 1.68
CA GLU A 17 4.50 18.94 0.30
C GLU A 17 5.38 17.67 0.24
N GLU A 18 6.45 17.62 1.04
CA GLU A 18 7.34 16.46 1.10
C GLU A 18 6.63 15.22 1.65
N ARG A 19 5.72 15.38 2.62
CA ARG A 19 4.89 14.28 3.13
C ARG A 19 3.92 13.77 2.06
N TYR A 20 3.29 14.65 1.30
CA TYR A 20 2.43 14.22 0.19
C TYR A 20 3.22 13.51 -0.91
N ARG A 21 4.38 14.03 -1.32
CA ARG A 21 5.27 13.34 -2.26
C ARG A 21 5.65 11.95 -1.77
N SER A 22 5.99 11.81 -0.49
CA SER A 22 6.31 10.52 0.13
C SER A 22 5.12 9.56 0.12
N ILE A 23 3.91 10.03 0.47
CA ILE A 23 2.66 9.25 0.44
C ILE A 23 2.37 8.74 -0.98
N HIS A 24 2.51 9.63 -1.98
CA HIS A 24 2.33 9.27 -3.39
C HIS A 24 3.37 8.26 -3.87
N ALA A 25 4.65 8.46 -3.53
CA ALA A 25 5.73 7.53 -3.88
C ALA A 25 5.52 6.13 -3.27
N ILE A 26 5.06 6.04 -2.01
CA ILE A 26 4.72 4.75 -1.40
C ILE A 26 3.57 4.07 -2.14
N ARG A 27 2.51 4.82 -2.48
CA ARG A 27 1.35 4.29 -3.23
C ARG A 27 1.77 3.75 -4.60
N GLU A 28 2.56 4.51 -5.34
CA GLU A 28 3.08 4.12 -6.65
C GLU A 28 3.97 2.88 -6.55
N ARG A 29 4.85 2.82 -5.54
CA ARG A 29 5.69 1.64 -5.30
C ARG A 29 4.87 0.40 -5.01
N VAL A 30 3.88 0.50 -4.12
CA VAL A 30 2.97 -0.60 -3.78
C VAL A 30 2.24 -1.09 -5.03
N GLN A 31 1.69 -0.18 -5.84
CA GLN A 31 0.99 -0.53 -7.07
C GLN A 31 1.92 -1.18 -8.09
N THR A 32 3.08 -0.58 -8.35
CA THR A 32 4.06 -1.06 -9.33
C THR A 32 4.54 -2.46 -8.96
N VAL A 33 4.95 -2.68 -7.71
CA VAL A 33 5.40 -4.00 -7.25
C VAL A 33 4.27 -5.03 -7.33
N SER A 34 3.05 -4.65 -6.99
CA SER A 34 1.90 -5.56 -7.08
C SER A 34 1.59 -5.96 -8.53
N ILE A 35 1.68 -5.03 -9.48
CA ILE A 35 1.53 -5.32 -10.91
C ILE A 35 2.63 -6.27 -11.39
N TRP A 36 3.89 -6.05 -10.99
CA TRP A 36 4.98 -6.95 -11.33
C TRP A 36 4.78 -8.36 -10.78
N ILE A 37 4.37 -8.48 -9.52
CA ILE A 37 4.10 -9.77 -8.87
C ILE A 37 2.96 -10.48 -9.60
N LEU A 38 1.88 -9.77 -9.93
CA LEU A 38 0.77 -10.33 -10.71
C LEU A 38 1.22 -10.79 -12.09
N GLY A 39 2.01 -9.98 -12.79
CA GLY A 39 2.56 -10.33 -14.11
C GLY A 39 3.42 -11.59 -14.04
N ILE A 40 4.27 -11.71 -13.04
CA ILE A 40 5.10 -12.91 -12.81
C ILE A 40 4.23 -14.12 -12.49
N LEU A 41 3.24 -13.99 -11.61
CA LEU A 41 2.35 -15.10 -11.23
C LEU A 41 1.53 -15.59 -12.41
N LEU A 42 0.91 -14.68 -13.17
CA LEU A 42 0.11 -15.03 -14.35
C LEU A 42 0.97 -15.56 -15.49
N GLY A 43 2.13 -14.94 -15.75
CA GLY A 43 3.09 -15.39 -16.76
C GLY A 43 3.62 -16.79 -16.44
N THR A 44 3.99 -17.04 -15.18
CA THR A 44 4.42 -18.36 -14.71
C THR A 44 3.28 -19.37 -14.82
N SER A 45 2.04 -18.98 -14.49
CA SER A 45 0.87 -19.84 -14.64
C SER A 45 0.64 -20.26 -16.09
N GLY A 46 0.68 -19.30 -17.02
CA GLY A 46 0.53 -19.57 -18.45
C GLY A 46 1.66 -20.43 -19.01
N TRP A 47 2.91 -20.14 -18.63
CA TRP A 47 4.07 -20.93 -19.04
C TRP A 47 4.03 -22.36 -18.49
N LEU A 48 3.66 -22.53 -17.22
CA LEU A 48 3.54 -23.84 -16.59
C LEU A 48 2.44 -24.67 -17.26
N PHE A 49 1.32 -24.04 -17.62
CA PHE A 49 0.24 -24.69 -18.35
C PHE A 49 0.64 -25.15 -19.76
N GLN A 50 1.51 -24.40 -20.45
CA GLN A 50 1.96 -24.70 -21.82
C GLN A 50 3.16 -25.65 -21.90
N SER A 51 4.01 -25.68 -20.87
CA SER A 51 5.32 -26.36 -20.92
C SER A 51 5.26 -27.89 -20.87
N ASN A 52 4.07 -28.50 -20.78
CA ASN A 52 3.88 -29.96 -20.64
C ASN A 52 4.68 -30.58 -19.47
N ILE A 53 5.07 -29.78 -18.48
CA ILE A 53 5.75 -30.26 -17.27
C ILE A 53 4.75 -31.10 -16.47
N ARG A 54 5.05 -32.38 -16.23
CA ARG A 54 4.21 -33.24 -15.42
C ARG A 54 4.74 -33.33 -14.01
N PHE A 55 3.87 -33.12 -13.04
CA PHE A 55 4.19 -33.33 -11.63
C PHE A 55 3.68 -34.71 -11.22
N ASP A 56 4.47 -35.75 -11.53
CA ASP A 56 4.10 -37.16 -11.34
C ASP A 56 3.88 -37.53 -9.86
N MET A 57 4.48 -36.79 -8.92
CA MET A 57 4.37 -37.05 -7.49
C MET A 57 3.56 -35.97 -6.76
N TRP A 58 2.56 -36.40 -5.99
CA TRP A 58 1.72 -35.52 -5.15
C TRP A 58 2.54 -34.62 -4.20
N TYR A 59 3.64 -35.12 -3.65
CA TYR A 59 4.49 -34.36 -2.73
C TYR A 59 5.13 -33.12 -3.38
N GLN A 60 5.40 -33.15 -4.70
CA GLN A 60 5.96 -32.00 -5.41
C GLN A 60 4.95 -30.86 -5.50
N LYS A 61 3.68 -31.20 -5.80
CA LYS A 61 2.58 -30.22 -5.83
C LYS A 61 2.37 -29.58 -4.47
N LEU A 62 2.32 -30.41 -3.42
CA LEU A 62 2.15 -29.94 -2.05
C LEU A 62 3.31 -29.04 -1.61
N PHE A 63 4.56 -29.43 -1.92
CA PHE A 63 5.74 -28.62 -1.63
C PHE A 63 5.68 -27.25 -2.31
N LEU A 64 5.33 -27.19 -3.60
CA LEU A 64 5.22 -25.92 -4.34
C LEU A 64 4.12 -25.01 -3.79
N ILE A 65 2.97 -25.57 -3.43
CA ILE A 65 1.87 -24.81 -2.82
C ILE A 65 2.31 -24.24 -1.47
N VAL A 66 2.93 -25.05 -0.61
CA VAL A 66 3.43 -24.59 0.68
C VAL A 66 4.47 -23.48 0.50
N LEU A 67 5.41 -23.64 -0.45
CA LEU A 67 6.39 -22.63 -0.78
C LEU A 67 5.74 -21.32 -1.24
N LEU A 68 4.71 -21.39 -2.10
CA LEU A 68 3.95 -20.23 -2.54
C LEU A 68 3.26 -19.51 -1.38
N PHE A 69 2.66 -20.25 -0.45
CA PHE A 69 2.05 -19.67 0.75
C PHE A 69 3.08 -19.01 1.67
N ILE A 70 4.27 -19.61 1.83
CA ILE A 70 5.38 -19.00 2.58
C ILE A 70 5.80 -17.68 1.91
N LEU A 71 6.03 -17.68 0.59
CA LEU A 71 6.41 -16.48 -0.15
C LEU A 71 5.35 -15.37 -0.03
N TRP A 72 4.08 -15.73 -0.19
CA TRP A 72 2.97 -14.80 -0.01
C TRP A 72 2.93 -14.24 1.42
N GLY A 73 3.09 -15.09 2.44
CA GLY A 73 3.12 -14.69 3.84
C GLY A 73 4.27 -13.74 4.15
N THR A 74 5.49 -14.04 3.67
CA THR A 74 6.66 -13.18 3.82
C THR A 74 6.44 -11.82 3.17
N LEU A 75 5.92 -11.79 1.94
CA LEU A 75 5.62 -10.55 1.23
C LEU A 75 4.57 -9.72 1.98
N ARG A 76 3.51 -10.37 2.49
CA ARG A 76 2.43 -9.71 3.21
C ARG A 76 2.89 -9.11 4.54
N TRP A 77 3.59 -9.87 5.36
CA TRP A 77 3.89 -9.47 6.74
C TRP A 77 5.14 -8.63 6.88
N PHE A 78 6.12 -8.79 6.01
CA PHE A 78 7.35 -7.99 6.07
C PHE A 78 7.25 -6.80 5.13
N TYR A 79 7.13 -7.02 3.83
CA TYR A 79 7.22 -5.94 2.85
C TYR A 79 6.03 -5.00 2.91
N PHE A 80 4.83 -5.54 2.78
CA PHE A 80 3.62 -4.74 2.66
C PHE A 80 3.17 -4.09 3.97
N ASN A 81 3.29 -4.81 5.08
CA ASN A 81 3.01 -4.26 6.40
C ASN A 81 3.95 -3.10 6.75
N ASP A 82 5.23 -3.18 6.38
CA ASP A 82 6.18 -2.10 6.58
C ASP A 82 5.80 -0.86 5.75
N LEU A 83 5.44 -1.05 4.47
CA LEU A 83 4.96 0.05 3.63
C LEU A 83 3.67 0.68 4.15
N GLN A 84 2.73 -0.12 4.66
CA GLN A 84 1.48 0.38 5.24
C GLN A 84 1.74 1.18 6.52
N LYS A 85 2.64 0.72 7.40
CA LYS A 85 3.08 1.49 8.57
C LYS A 85 3.74 2.81 8.16
N GLY A 86 4.64 2.77 7.19
CA GLY A 86 5.28 3.97 6.66
C GLY A 86 4.24 4.96 6.12
N PHE A 87 3.30 4.48 5.31
CA PHE A 87 2.22 5.28 4.74
C PHE A 87 1.34 5.95 5.81
N ASN A 88 0.93 5.19 6.83
CA ASN A 88 0.09 5.69 7.91
C ASN A 88 0.83 6.75 8.75
N THR A 89 2.10 6.53 9.07
CA THR A 89 2.93 7.51 9.78
C THR A 89 3.04 8.82 8.99
N GLN A 90 3.26 8.75 7.67
CA GLN A 90 3.32 9.96 6.84
C GLN A 90 1.98 10.71 6.83
N ARG A 91 0.84 9.98 6.77
CA ARG A 91 -0.50 10.58 6.82
C ARG A 91 -0.78 11.26 8.14
N GLN A 92 -0.38 10.65 9.26
CA GLN A 92 -0.57 11.23 10.59
C GLN A 92 0.22 12.53 10.75
N VAL A 93 1.47 12.55 10.28
CA VAL A 93 2.29 13.77 10.27
C VAL A 93 1.69 14.84 9.36
N ALA A 94 1.19 14.48 8.18
CA ALA A 94 0.51 15.41 7.28
C ALA A 94 -0.73 16.02 7.96
N ALA A 95 -1.61 15.19 8.55
CA ALA A 95 -2.80 15.65 9.27
C ALA A 95 -2.46 16.60 10.43
N THR A 96 -1.33 16.36 11.11
CA THR A 96 -0.85 17.25 12.18
C THR A 96 -0.42 18.61 11.63
N VAL A 97 0.32 18.63 10.53
CA VAL A 97 0.74 19.88 9.86
C VAL A 97 -0.47 20.65 9.31
N GLU A 98 -1.44 19.95 8.73
CA GLU A 98 -2.70 20.52 8.25
C GLU A 98 -3.53 21.14 9.39
N ASP A 99 -3.53 20.53 10.57
CA ASP A 99 -4.20 21.08 11.76
C ASP A 99 -3.50 22.33 12.28
N LEU A 100 -2.16 22.35 12.28
CA LEU A 100 -1.37 23.52 12.64
C LEU A 100 -1.58 24.69 11.66
N LEU A 101 -1.81 24.39 10.38
CA LEU A 101 -2.20 25.38 9.37
C LEU A 101 -3.67 25.81 9.53
N GLY A 102 -4.47 25.10 10.33
CA GLY A 102 -5.87 25.44 10.57
C GLY A 102 -6.82 24.99 9.46
N LEU A 103 -6.45 24.01 8.63
CA LEU A 103 -7.26 23.52 7.51
C LEU A 103 -8.57 22.83 7.95
N PHE A 104 -8.63 22.37 9.21
CA PHE A 104 -9.84 21.79 9.82
C PHE A 104 -10.72 22.82 10.57
N ASN A 105 -10.28 24.07 10.66
CA ASN A 105 -10.96 25.11 11.41
C ASN A 105 -11.83 25.96 10.50
N LYS A 106 -13.01 26.34 10.99
CA LYS A 106 -13.92 27.25 10.30
C LYS A 106 -13.36 28.68 10.34
N ASN A 107 -13.69 29.49 9.33
CA ASN A 107 -13.39 30.92 9.26
C ASN A 107 -11.89 31.30 9.29
N VAL A 108 -10.96 30.34 9.18
CA VAL A 108 -9.51 30.63 9.11
C VAL A 108 -9.12 31.17 7.74
N TYR A 109 -9.70 30.62 6.68
CA TYR A 109 -9.38 30.97 5.29
C TYR A 109 -10.54 31.68 4.57
N GLY A 110 -11.40 32.38 5.31
CA GLY A 110 -12.56 33.08 4.75
C GLY A 110 -13.73 32.18 4.33
N SER A 111 -13.63 30.87 4.54
CA SER A 111 -14.71 29.90 4.34
C SER A 111 -15.49 29.65 5.64
N VAL A 112 -16.83 29.58 5.53
CA VAL A 112 -17.74 29.21 6.63
C VAL A 112 -17.54 27.74 7.06
N GLU A 113 -17.09 26.92 6.12
CA GLU A 113 -16.76 25.51 6.34
C GLU A 113 -15.25 25.28 6.35
N PRO A 114 -14.76 24.28 7.10
CA PRO A 114 -13.36 23.86 7.03
C PRO A 114 -12.97 23.46 5.60
N ILE A 115 -11.72 23.68 5.23
CA ILE A 115 -11.20 23.21 3.93
C ILE A 115 -11.19 21.69 3.89
N TYR A 116 -10.81 21.05 5.01
CA TYR A 116 -10.76 19.60 5.12
C TYR A 116 -11.83 19.01 6.06
N PRO A 117 -12.38 17.84 5.70
CA PRO A 117 -13.34 17.14 6.54
C PRO A 117 -12.69 16.70 7.87
N LYS A 118 -13.46 16.69 8.96
CA LYS A 118 -12.92 16.36 10.30
C LYS A 118 -12.43 14.92 10.39
N GLU A 119 -13.02 14.03 9.60
CA GLU A 119 -12.63 12.63 9.48
C GLU A 119 -11.18 12.50 9.01
N TRP A 120 -10.72 13.43 8.15
CA TRP A 120 -9.34 13.46 7.67
C TRP A 120 -8.33 13.84 8.76
N LYS A 121 -8.75 14.48 9.86
CA LYS A 121 -7.86 14.77 10.98
C LYS A 121 -7.33 13.51 11.66
N SER A 122 -8.11 12.42 11.63
CA SER A 122 -7.73 11.09 12.13
C SER A 122 -6.98 10.23 11.11
N SER A 123 -6.64 10.78 9.94
CA SER A 123 -5.99 10.09 8.82
C SER A 123 -4.65 9.46 9.24
N GLY A 124 -4.53 8.14 9.10
CA GLY A 124 -3.33 7.38 9.51
C GLY A 124 -3.45 6.69 10.87
N GLU A 125 -4.51 6.96 11.63
CA GLU A 125 -4.88 6.18 12.81
C GLU A 125 -5.51 4.82 12.44
N LYS A 126 -5.47 3.88 13.39
CA LYS A 126 -6.04 2.54 13.20
C LYS A 126 -7.54 2.65 12.96
N GLY A 127 -8.00 2.27 11.77
CA GLY A 127 -9.42 2.30 11.39
C GLY A 127 -9.83 3.48 10.49
N SER A 128 -8.96 4.48 10.27
CA SER A 128 -9.15 5.53 9.25
C SER A 128 -8.41 5.22 7.93
N GLU A 129 -7.96 3.98 7.82
CA GLU A 129 -7.24 3.46 6.68
C GLU A 129 -8.21 3.25 5.51
N GLY A 130 -7.89 3.83 4.35
CA GLY A 130 -8.63 3.53 3.13
C GLY A 130 -8.35 2.10 2.68
N LYS A 131 -9.21 1.56 1.80
CA LYS A 131 -9.11 0.18 1.29
C LYS A 131 -7.98 -0.04 0.27
N PHE A 132 -7.06 0.91 0.10
CA PHE A 132 -6.03 0.84 -0.95
C PHE A 132 -5.11 -0.38 -0.77
N PHE A 133 -4.54 -0.54 0.42
CA PHE A 133 -3.67 -1.68 0.71
C PHE A 133 -4.45 -2.99 0.65
N ASP A 134 -5.63 -3.05 1.28
CA ASP A 134 -6.48 -4.25 1.26
C ASP A 134 -6.88 -4.69 -0.15
N ASN A 135 -7.30 -3.76 -1.01
CA ASN A 135 -7.64 -4.06 -2.39
C ASN A 135 -6.42 -4.58 -3.17
N THR A 136 -5.25 -3.97 -2.93
CA THR A 136 -3.99 -4.40 -3.56
C THR A 136 -3.62 -5.81 -3.12
N TYR A 137 -3.78 -6.12 -1.83
CA TYR A 137 -3.51 -7.45 -1.30
C TYR A 137 -4.46 -8.50 -1.86
N ASN A 138 -5.76 -8.19 -1.93
CA ASN A 138 -6.76 -9.08 -2.49
C ASN A 138 -6.45 -9.40 -3.95
N LEU A 139 -5.98 -8.42 -4.72
CA LEU A 139 -5.58 -8.64 -6.11
C LEU A 139 -4.40 -9.62 -6.20
N ILE A 140 -3.36 -9.45 -5.37
CA ILE A 140 -2.21 -10.36 -5.34
C ILE A 140 -2.64 -11.79 -4.93
N VAL A 141 -3.55 -11.92 -3.95
CA VAL A 141 -4.11 -13.22 -3.55
C VAL A 141 -4.76 -13.93 -4.73
N VAL A 142 -5.48 -13.22 -5.61
CA VAL A 142 -6.04 -13.80 -6.83
C VAL A 142 -4.93 -14.38 -7.72
N GLY A 143 -3.81 -13.67 -7.91
CA GLY A 143 -2.67 -14.16 -8.67
C GLY A 143 -2.06 -15.45 -8.09
N PHE A 144 -1.86 -15.50 -6.77
CA PHE A 144 -1.36 -16.70 -6.09
C PHE A 144 -2.37 -17.86 -6.17
N GLY A 145 -3.66 -17.56 -6.09
CA GLY A 145 -4.75 -18.53 -6.26
C GLY A 145 -4.75 -19.17 -7.65
N VAL A 146 -4.63 -18.36 -8.70
CA VAL A 146 -4.53 -18.84 -10.10
C VAL A 146 -3.34 -19.78 -10.27
N LEU A 147 -2.15 -19.38 -9.81
CA LEU A 147 -0.96 -20.23 -9.93
C LEU A 147 -1.11 -21.54 -9.14
N SER A 148 -1.67 -21.47 -7.94
CA SER A 148 -1.91 -22.65 -7.11
C SER A 148 -2.89 -23.63 -7.78
N LEU A 149 -3.97 -23.11 -8.39
CA LEU A 149 -4.92 -23.92 -9.15
C LEU A 149 -4.23 -24.60 -10.34
N VAL A 150 -3.42 -23.87 -11.10
CA VAL A 150 -2.67 -24.42 -12.23
C VAL A 150 -1.78 -25.58 -11.76
N ILE A 151 -1.02 -25.42 -10.68
CA ILE A 151 -0.18 -26.50 -10.11
C ILE A 151 -1.00 -27.74 -9.72
N VAL A 152 -2.18 -27.57 -9.15
CA VAL A 152 -3.06 -28.68 -8.76
C VAL A 152 -3.56 -29.45 -9.99
N PHE A 153 -4.01 -28.73 -11.02
CA PHE A 153 -4.65 -29.29 -12.21
C PHE A 153 -3.67 -29.78 -13.29
N LEU A 154 -2.38 -29.43 -13.21
CA LEU A 154 -1.35 -30.01 -14.06
C LEU A 154 -1.23 -31.52 -13.79
N LYS A 155 -1.41 -32.32 -14.84
CA LYS A 155 -1.30 -33.78 -14.81
C LYS A 155 0.15 -34.20 -15.00
#